data_AF-A0AAD7KMC5-F1
#
_entry.id   AF-A0AAD7KMC5-F1
#
_cell.length_a   1.000
_cell.length_b   1.000
_cell.length_c   1.000
_cell.angle_alpha   90.00
_cell.angle_beta   90.00
_cell.angle_gamma   90.00
#
_symmetry.space_group_name_H-M   'P 1'
#
loop_
_entity.id
_entity.type
_entity.pdbx_description
1 polymer ?
#
loop_
_entity_poly.entity_id
_entity_poly.type
_entity_poly.pdbx_seq_one_letter_code
_entity_poly.pdbx_strand_id
1 'polypeptide(L)'
;MGTLVGHVAPGFGFLLIGLWHLFNHIKLHALNTKSYISLPWFPTIKFKYMELLLIMGGCSASIAMELFISPERHQPLDPDWTIPSNHLHNFEHSSISMTFFVYAAFSIILDRMKINPNYHHHLDHDYGLTQLLAAIAFAQELLLFHLHSADHMGPEGQYHLLLQLLILVSLITTLMGIGLPKSFLVSFLRSLSILFQGLWLIVMGIMLWTPDFVPKGCFLHLEEGHQVVRCSGEESLHRAKSLINIQFSWFLIGITVFAVIFYLILLKFYYEKKKSEYVSLTKDLQELQEEEEEEEHHDSSQLGDFDLESRNKKPILLGNANSFLQMGKSFGPIDMER
;
A
#
# COMPACT_ATOMS: atom_id res chain seq x y z
N MET A 1 -22.01 4.18 -12.65
CA MET A 1 -21.40 2.93 -13.18
C MET A 1 -22.21 2.38 -14.37
N GLY A 2 -21.93 1.15 -14.85
CA GLY A 2 -22.50 0.58 -16.07
C GLY A 2 -21.85 1.09 -17.37
N THR A 3 -20.62 1.63 -17.27
CA THR A 3 -19.91 2.22 -18.40
C THR A 3 -18.45 1.79 -18.41
N LEU A 4 -17.85 1.85 -19.60
CA LEU A 4 -16.42 1.64 -19.81
C LEU A 4 -15.56 2.49 -18.87
N VAL A 5 -15.84 3.80 -18.81
CA VAL A 5 -15.06 4.76 -18.01
C VAL A 5 -15.22 4.49 -16.51
N GLY A 6 -16.44 4.15 -16.07
CA GLY A 6 -16.73 3.86 -14.66
C GLY A 6 -15.98 2.64 -14.10
N HIS A 7 -15.52 1.72 -14.96
CA HIS A 7 -14.69 0.58 -14.55
C HIS A 7 -13.20 0.86 -14.76
N VAL A 8 -12.84 1.43 -15.91
CA VAL A 8 -11.43 1.65 -16.26
C VAL A 8 -10.77 2.68 -15.35
N ALA A 9 -11.44 3.80 -15.04
CA ALA A 9 -10.83 4.87 -14.24
C ALA A 9 -10.55 4.44 -12.78
N PRO A 10 -11.50 3.86 -12.02
CA PRO A 10 -11.20 3.27 -10.71
C PRO A 10 -10.19 2.14 -10.80
N GLY A 11 -10.25 1.32 -11.86
CA GLY A 11 -9.30 0.25 -12.11
C GLY A 11 -7.85 0.74 -12.21
N PHE A 12 -7.60 1.85 -12.90
CA PHE A 12 -6.28 2.50 -12.92
C PHE A 12 -5.83 2.96 -11.52
N GLY A 13 -6.75 3.51 -10.72
CA GLY A 13 -6.46 3.91 -9.34
C GLY A 13 -5.96 2.74 -8.49
N PHE A 14 -6.73 1.64 -8.45
CA PHE A 14 -6.35 0.44 -7.72
C PHE A 14 -5.06 -0.20 -8.26
N LEU A 15 -4.86 -0.22 -9.58
CA LEU A 15 -3.65 -0.74 -10.21
C LEU A 15 -2.40 0.01 -9.73
N LEU A 16 -2.45 1.35 -9.77
CA LEU A 16 -1.33 2.20 -9.38
C LEU A 16 -1.05 2.11 -7.86
N ILE A 17 -2.10 2.15 -7.04
CA ILE A 17 -1.97 2.01 -5.57
C ILE A 17 -1.42 0.63 -5.21
N GLY A 18 -1.96 -0.43 -5.82
CA GLY A 18 -1.50 -1.80 -5.59
C GLY A 18 -0.04 -2.00 -5.98
N LEU A 19 0.38 -1.48 -7.15
CA LEU A 19 1.79 -1.53 -7.59
C LEU A 19 2.70 -0.69 -6.68
N TRP A 20 2.24 0.49 -6.27
CA TRP A 20 2.94 1.36 -5.32
C TRP A 20 3.16 0.66 -3.98
N HIS A 21 2.13 0.01 -3.43
CA HIS A 21 2.25 -0.77 -2.20
C HIS A 21 3.18 -1.97 -2.39
N LEU A 22 3.02 -2.73 -3.48
CA LEU A 22 3.83 -3.91 -3.77
C LEU A 22 5.32 -3.55 -3.82
N PHE A 23 5.67 -2.51 -4.58
CA PHE A 23 7.03 -2.01 -4.67
C PHE A 23 7.59 -1.62 -3.29
N ASN A 24 6.84 -0.83 -2.51
CA ASN A 24 7.34 -0.31 -1.24
C ASN A 24 7.44 -1.40 -0.16
N HIS A 25 6.52 -2.36 -0.10
CA HIS A 25 6.64 -3.50 0.80
C HIS A 25 7.85 -4.38 0.46
N ILE A 26 8.11 -4.65 -0.83
CA ILE A 26 9.29 -5.41 -1.27
C ILE A 26 10.57 -4.64 -0.92
N LYS A 27 10.64 -3.33 -1.22
CA LYS A 27 11.76 -2.46 -0.86
C LYS A 27 12.01 -2.46 0.64
N LEU A 28 10.97 -2.27 1.45
CA LEU A 28 11.08 -2.24 2.91
C LEU A 28 11.59 -3.58 3.45
N HIS A 29 11.08 -4.69 2.93
CA HIS A 29 11.52 -6.02 3.31
C HIS A 29 12.97 -6.30 2.90
N ALA A 30 13.37 -5.90 1.68
CA ALA A 30 14.74 -6.09 1.20
C ALA A 30 15.78 -5.29 2.02
N LEU A 31 15.42 -4.07 2.42
CA LEU A 31 16.31 -3.22 3.22
C LEU A 31 16.36 -3.68 4.70
N ASN A 32 15.22 -4.07 5.27
CA ASN A 32 15.04 -4.30 6.71
C ASN A 32 14.39 -5.67 7.01
N THR A 33 15.09 -6.77 6.71
CA THR A 33 14.55 -8.13 6.86
C THR A 33 14.15 -8.51 8.29
N LYS A 34 14.87 -8.01 9.32
CA LYS A 34 14.63 -8.36 10.74
C LYS A 34 13.64 -7.44 11.47
N SER A 35 13.44 -6.22 10.95
CA SER A 35 12.62 -5.17 11.58
C SER A 35 11.44 -4.74 10.71
N TYR A 36 11.04 -5.59 9.76
CA TYR A 36 9.93 -5.32 8.86
C TYR A 36 8.62 -5.08 9.64
N ILE A 37 7.95 -3.98 9.30
CA ILE A 37 6.60 -3.66 9.77
C ILE A 37 5.78 -3.24 8.54
N SER A 38 4.63 -3.86 8.36
CA SER A 38 3.70 -3.55 7.29
C SER A 38 3.04 -2.21 7.54
N LEU A 39 3.26 -1.25 6.64
CA LEU A 39 2.55 0.02 6.64
C LEU A 39 1.23 -0.08 5.85
N PRO A 40 0.18 0.64 6.27
CA PRO A 40 -1.08 0.69 5.54
C PRO A 40 -1.04 1.62 4.31
N TRP A 41 -0.13 2.59 4.27
CA TRP A 41 0.12 3.54 3.18
C TRP A 41 1.59 3.97 3.22
N PHE A 42 2.13 4.50 2.11
CA PHE A 42 3.55 4.85 2.02
C PHE A 42 3.80 6.34 1.72
N PRO A 43 4.69 7.00 2.48
CA PRO A 43 5.04 8.38 2.22
C PRO A 43 5.98 8.52 1.02
N THR A 44 5.88 9.65 0.31
CA THR A 44 6.86 10.03 -0.72
C THR A 44 7.82 11.10 -0.21
N ILE A 45 8.96 11.24 -0.89
CA ILE A 45 10.03 12.19 -0.53
C ILE A 45 9.55 13.65 -0.59
N LYS A 46 8.75 14.00 -1.62
CA LYS A 46 8.30 15.38 -1.83
C LYS A 46 7.01 15.71 -1.09
N PHE A 47 6.07 14.77 -1.06
CA PHE A 47 4.75 14.97 -0.47
C PHE A 47 4.38 13.75 0.38
N LYS A 48 4.51 13.89 1.71
CA LYS A 48 4.29 12.79 2.66
C LYS A 48 2.95 12.07 2.42
N TYR A 49 1.86 12.81 2.21
CA TYR A 49 0.52 12.23 2.06
C TYR A 49 0.06 12.06 0.61
N MET A 50 0.97 12.00 -0.36
CA MET A 50 0.61 11.97 -1.79
C MET A 50 -0.39 10.86 -2.13
N GLU A 51 -0.14 9.64 -1.66
CA GLU A 51 -1.03 8.50 -1.87
C GLU A 51 -2.44 8.76 -1.33
N LEU A 52 -2.54 9.20 -0.07
CA LEU A 52 -3.81 9.47 0.60
C LEU A 52 -4.57 10.63 -0.07
N LEU A 53 -3.86 11.68 -0.50
CA LEU A 53 -4.46 12.80 -1.23
C LEU A 53 -4.97 12.39 -2.61
N LEU A 54 -4.27 11.49 -3.30
CA LEU A 54 -4.73 10.92 -4.57
C LEU A 54 -5.98 10.07 -4.37
N ILE A 55 -6.04 9.27 -3.30
CA ILE A 55 -7.25 8.53 -2.93
C ILE A 55 -8.40 9.50 -2.67
N MET A 56 -8.20 10.52 -1.82
CA MET A 56 -9.21 11.53 -1.53
C MET A 56 -9.71 12.22 -2.80
N GLY A 57 -8.80 12.68 -3.67
CA GLY A 57 -9.14 13.35 -4.92
C GLY A 57 -9.91 12.43 -5.88
N GLY A 58 -9.48 11.18 -6.03
CA GLY A 58 -10.17 10.17 -6.83
C GLY A 58 -11.57 9.85 -6.31
N CYS A 59 -11.71 9.67 -4.99
CA CYS A 59 -13.01 9.45 -4.36
C CYS A 59 -13.94 10.67 -4.50
N SER A 60 -13.43 11.89 -4.30
CA SER A 60 -14.22 13.11 -4.51
C SER A 60 -14.67 13.27 -5.96
N ALA A 61 -13.78 12.97 -6.92
CA ALA A 61 -14.14 12.97 -8.34
C ALA A 61 -15.19 11.91 -8.66
N SER A 62 -15.06 10.70 -8.11
CA SER A 62 -16.04 9.61 -8.27
C SER A 62 -17.42 9.99 -7.73
N ILE A 63 -17.49 10.53 -6.50
CA ILE A 63 -18.75 11.01 -5.90
C ILE A 63 -19.36 12.14 -6.74
N ALA A 64 -18.54 13.08 -7.20
CA ALA A 64 -19.00 14.17 -8.07
C ALA A 64 -19.56 13.63 -9.39
N MET A 65 -18.87 12.66 -10.00
CA MET A 65 -19.31 12.03 -11.24
C MET A 65 -20.63 11.28 -11.07
N GLU A 66 -20.78 10.47 -10.03
CA GLU A 66 -21.99 9.66 -9.82
C GLU A 66 -23.21 10.51 -9.40
N LEU A 67 -23.04 11.52 -8.53
CA LEU A 67 -24.19 12.27 -7.97
C LEU A 67 -24.53 13.57 -8.69
N PHE A 68 -23.56 14.22 -9.34
CA PHE A 68 -23.75 15.60 -9.83
C PHE A 68 -23.39 15.81 -11.30
N ILE A 69 -22.46 15.04 -11.88
CA ILE A 69 -22.03 15.27 -13.26
C ILE A 69 -22.70 14.32 -14.24
N SER A 70 -22.76 13.02 -13.95
CA SER A 70 -23.34 12.02 -14.86
C SER A 70 -24.88 12.05 -14.93
N PRO A 71 -25.61 12.34 -13.84
CA PRO A 71 -27.08 12.46 -13.92
C PRO A 71 -27.53 13.59 -14.88
N GLU A 72 -28.58 13.36 -15.68
CA GLU A 72 -29.05 14.31 -16.71
C GLU A 72 -29.43 15.69 -16.14
N ARG A 73 -29.96 15.74 -14.91
CA ARG A 73 -30.33 17.00 -14.23
C ARG A 73 -29.19 17.64 -13.45
N HIS A 74 -28.01 17.03 -13.45
CA HIS A 74 -26.86 17.42 -12.63
C HIS A 74 -27.17 17.56 -11.13
N GLN A 75 -28.20 16.87 -10.65
CA GLN A 75 -28.58 16.79 -9.25
C GLN A 75 -29.04 15.37 -8.92
N PRO A 76 -28.77 14.88 -7.71
CA PRO A 76 -29.06 13.49 -7.36
C PRO A 76 -30.51 13.25 -6.94
N LEU A 77 -31.29 14.30 -6.64
CA LEU A 77 -32.65 14.21 -6.11
C LEU A 77 -33.71 14.69 -7.10
N ASP A 78 -34.92 14.16 -6.96
CA ASP A 78 -36.11 14.64 -7.65
C ASP A 78 -36.64 15.97 -7.04
N PRO A 79 -37.54 16.70 -7.72
CA PRO A 79 -38.11 17.94 -7.21
C PRO A 79 -38.85 17.82 -5.88
N ASP A 80 -39.29 16.61 -5.52
CA ASP A 80 -39.91 16.27 -4.24
C ASP A 80 -38.90 15.84 -3.17
N TRP A 81 -37.59 15.97 -3.44
CA TRP A 81 -36.46 15.57 -2.60
C TRP A 81 -36.30 14.06 -2.39
N THR A 82 -37.03 13.23 -3.14
CA THR A 82 -36.81 11.78 -3.14
C THR A 82 -35.60 11.39 -3.99
N ILE A 83 -35.07 10.19 -3.77
CA ILE A 83 -34.02 9.63 -4.62
C ILE A 83 -34.71 8.92 -5.80
N PRO A 84 -34.50 9.38 -7.04
CA PRO A 84 -35.04 8.73 -8.23
C PRO A 84 -34.54 7.29 -8.34
N SER A 85 -35.38 6.37 -8.84
CA SER A 85 -34.99 4.96 -8.98
C SER A 85 -33.76 4.76 -9.86
N ASN A 86 -33.62 5.55 -10.92
CA ASN A 86 -32.46 5.55 -11.82
C ASN A 86 -31.17 6.12 -11.19
N HIS A 87 -31.25 6.71 -9.99
CA HIS A 87 -30.10 7.24 -9.26
C HIS A 87 -29.69 6.39 -8.06
N LEU A 88 -30.46 5.35 -7.69
CA LEU A 88 -30.16 4.53 -6.51
C LEU A 88 -28.76 3.89 -6.58
N HIS A 89 -28.42 3.31 -7.74
CA HIS A 89 -27.09 2.74 -7.96
C HIS A 89 -25.97 3.78 -7.83
N ASN A 90 -26.19 5.03 -8.26
CA ASN A 90 -25.19 6.09 -8.14
C ASN A 90 -24.89 6.43 -6.67
N PHE A 91 -25.90 6.38 -5.80
CA PHE A 91 -25.72 6.55 -4.35
C PHE A 91 -24.97 5.39 -3.71
N GLU A 92 -25.26 4.14 -4.12
CA GLU A 92 -24.51 2.97 -3.67
C GLU A 92 -23.03 3.11 -4.06
N HIS A 93 -22.72 3.42 -5.31
CA HIS A 93 -21.34 3.62 -5.77
C HIS A 93 -20.62 4.78 -5.08
N SER A 94 -21.34 5.88 -4.85
CA SER A 94 -20.82 7.02 -4.09
C SER A 94 -20.48 6.63 -2.66
N SER A 95 -21.25 5.70 -2.06
CA SER A 95 -20.99 5.19 -0.72
C SER A 95 -19.70 4.36 -0.64
N ILE A 96 -19.36 3.58 -1.68
CA ILE A 96 -18.04 2.92 -1.78
C ILE A 96 -16.93 3.98 -1.74
N SER A 97 -17.02 4.97 -2.62
CA SER A 97 -16.01 6.04 -2.73
C SER A 97 -15.89 6.84 -1.42
N MET A 98 -17.00 7.07 -0.73
CA MET A 98 -17.04 7.76 0.55
C MET A 98 -16.27 7.00 1.63
N THR A 99 -16.39 5.67 1.69
CA THR A 99 -15.63 4.88 2.69
C THR A 99 -14.12 4.90 2.46
N PHE A 100 -13.66 4.87 1.21
CA PHE A 100 -12.23 5.06 0.89
C PHE A 100 -11.75 6.49 1.18
N PHE A 101 -12.58 7.50 0.96
CA PHE A 101 -12.29 8.88 1.35
C PHE A 101 -12.11 9.00 2.87
N VAL A 102 -13.04 8.42 3.64
CA VAL A 102 -12.97 8.37 5.11
C VAL A 102 -11.69 7.68 5.56
N TYR A 103 -11.35 6.51 4.99
CA TYR A 103 -10.08 5.84 5.26
C TYR A 103 -8.89 6.78 5.05
N ALA A 104 -8.80 7.46 3.90
CA ALA A 104 -7.68 8.31 3.58
C ALA A 104 -7.59 9.56 4.48
N ALA A 105 -8.72 10.21 4.75
CA ALA A 105 -8.79 11.39 5.61
C ALA A 105 -8.38 11.06 7.05
N PHE A 106 -8.93 9.99 7.63
CA PHE A 106 -8.59 9.58 8.99
C PHE A 106 -7.16 9.03 9.09
N SER A 107 -6.62 8.42 8.03
CA SER A 107 -5.20 8.03 7.98
C SER A 107 -4.27 9.24 8.15
N ILE A 108 -4.60 10.39 7.55
CA ILE A 108 -3.86 11.65 7.73
C ILE A 108 -4.03 12.16 9.16
N ILE A 109 -5.26 12.16 9.69
CA ILE A 109 -5.54 12.66 11.05
C ILE A 109 -4.79 11.85 12.11
N LEU A 110 -4.84 10.52 12.02
CA LEU A 110 -4.16 9.61 12.95
C LEU A 110 -2.63 9.82 12.91
N ASP A 111 -2.03 9.91 11.73
CA ASP A 111 -0.59 10.17 11.60
C ASP A 111 -0.19 11.57 12.12
N ARG A 112 -1.05 12.58 11.98
CA ARG A 112 -0.83 13.92 12.55
C ARG A 112 -0.93 13.93 14.07
N MET A 113 -1.85 13.18 14.65
CA MET A 113 -2.00 13.05 16.10
C MET A 113 -0.78 12.38 16.75
N LYS A 114 -0.18 11.39 16.07
CA LYS A 114 1.04 10.72 16.51
C LYS A 114 2.24 11.66 16.68
N ILE A 115 2.35 12.70 15.85
CA ILE A 115 3.45 13.67 15.92
C ILE A 115 3.30 14.59 17.14
N ASN A 116 2.10 14.68 17.75
CA ASN A 116 1.88 15.54 18.90
C ASN A 116 2.49 14.89 20.17
N PRO A 117 3.49 15.53 20.81
CA PRO A 117 4.19 14.97 21.97
C PRO A 117 3.29 14.68 23.18
N ASN A 118 2.09 15.25 23.24
CA ASN A 118 1.13 15.00 24.33
C ASN A 118 0.48 13.60 24.28
N TYR A 119 0.60 12.86 23.18
CA TYR A 119 -0.09 11.57 22.95
C TYR A 119 0.87 10.39 22.70
N HIS A 120 2.14 10.52 23.09
CA HIS A 120 3.26 9.65 22.70
C HIS A 120 3.19 8.17 23.17
N HIS A 121 2.14 7.76 23.90
CA HIS A 121 2.04 6.45 24.55
C HIS A 121 1.25 5.37 23.74
N HIS A 122 0.70 5.68 22.56
CA HIS A 122 -0.19 4.76 21.82
C HIS A 122 0.28 4.31 20.41
N LEU A 123 1.59 4.34 20.13
CA LEU A 123 2.15 4.13 18.77
C LEU A 123 1.78 2.82 18.05
N ASP A 124 1.48 1.73 18.76
CA ASP A 124 1.11 0.45 18.15
C ASP A 124 -0.38 0.38 17.74
N HIS A 125 -1.24 1.21 18.33
CA HIS A 125 -2.68 1.18 18.07
C HIS A 125 -3.07 1.93 16.78
N ASP A 126 -2.29 2.94 16.38
CA ASP A 126 -2.64 3.83 15.27
C ASP A 126 -2.59 3.12 13.89
N TYR A 127 -1.61 2.24 13.68
CA TYR A 127 -1.54 1.43 12.45
C TYR A 127 -2.65 0.38 12.41
N GLY A 128 -3.02 -0.20 13.55
CA GLY A 128 -4.16 -1.11 13.67
C GLY A 128 -5.47 -0.43 13.31
N LEU A 129 -5.69 0.81 13.80
CA LEU A 129 -6.87 1.61 13.45
C LEU A 129 -6.91 1.97 11.97
N THR A 130 -5.77 2.34 11.40
CA THR A 130 -5.68 2.64 9.96
C THR A 130 -6.01 1.40 9.10
N GLN A 131 -5.51 0.22 9.50
CA GLN A 131 -5.83 -1.06 8.87
C GLN A 131 -7.30 -1.44 9.04
N LEU A 132 -7.90 -1.17 10.21
CA LEU A 132 -9.32 -1.37 10.44
C LEU A 132 -10.17 -0.50 9.50
N LEU A 133 -9.83 0.77 9.33
CA LEU A 133 -10.51 1.66 8.39
C LEU A 133 -10.40 1.15 6.94
N ALA A 134 -9.23 0.67 6.53
CA ALA A 134 -9.04 0.05 5.22
C ALA A 134 -9.88 -1.23 5.08
N ALA A 135 -9.95 -2.06 6.11
CA ALA A 135 -10.78 -3.27 6.11
C ALA A 135 -12.27 -2.93 6.01
N ILE A 136 -12.74 -1.89 6.69
CA ILE A 136 -14.12 -1.40 6.57
C ILE A 136 -14.39 -0.91 5.14
N ALA A 137 -13.46 -0.20 4.51
CA ALA A 137 -13.60 0.23 3.12
C ALA A 137 -13.71 -0.98 2.16
N PHE A 138 -12.85 -1.98 2.29
CA PHE A 138 -12.96 -3.22 1.49
C PHE A 138 -14.23 -4.03 1.81
N ALA A 139 -14.68 -4.02 3.06
CA ALA A 139 -15.94 -4.68 3.43
C ALA A 139 -17.15 -3.99 2.81
N GLN A 140 -17.17 -2.65 2.82
CA GLN A 140 -18.20 -1.85 2.15
C GLN A 140 -18.19 -2.09 0.63
N GLU A 141 -17.00 -2.06 0.03
CA GLU A 141 -16.81 -2.35 -1.38
C GLU A 141 -17.35 -3.75 -1.73
N LEU A 142 -16.97 -4.78 -0.96
CA LEU A 142 -17.44 -6.14 -1.16
C LEU A 142 -18.96 -6.25 -1.00
N LEU A 143 -19.53 -5.63 0.04
CA LEU A 143 -20.96 -5.65 0.31
C LEU A 143 -21.74 -5.03 -0.84
N LEU A 144 -21.35 -3.84 -1.28
CA LEU A 144 -22.06 -3.14 -2.34
C LEU A 144 -21.88 -3.82 -3.70
N PHE A 145 -20.69 -4.35 -4.03
CA PHE A 145 -20.55 -5.17 -5.23
C PHE A 145 -21.31 -6.49 -5.15
N HIS A 146 -21.47 -7.08 -3.95
CA HIS A 146 -22.27 -8.29 -3.79
C HIS A 146 -23.76 -8.02 -4.03
N LEU A 147 -24.29 -6.97 -3.41
CA LEU A 147 -25.68 -6.56 -3.59
C LEU A 147 -25.94 -6.11 -5.03
N HIS A 148 -25.07 -5.27 -5.60
CA HIS A 148 -25.18 -4.80 -6.98
C HIS A 148 -25.01 -5.92 -8.02
N SER A 149 -24.09 -6.87 -7.79
CA SER A 149 -23.89 -8.01 -8.70
C SER A 149 -25.02 -9.03 -8.63
N ALA A 150 -25.88 -9.01 -7.61
CA ALA A 150 -27.07 -9.85 -7.57
C ALA A 150 -28.09 -9.43 -8.64
N ASP A 151 -28.03 -8.18 -9.12
CA ASP A 151 -28.92 -7.64 -10.16
C ASP A 151 -28.40 -7.92 -11.58
N HIS A 152 -27.10 -8.20 -11.74
CA HIS A 152 -26.45 -8.46 -13.03
C HIS A 152 -26.40 -9.95 -13.37
N MET A 153 -27.49 -10.49 -13.92
CA MET A 153 -27.51 -11.89 -14.42
C MET A 153 -26.84 -11.99 -15.80
N GLY A 154 -25.70 -12.69 -15.89
CA GLY A 154 -25.08 -12.94 -17.19
C GLY A 154 -23.55 -12.99 -17.17
N PRO A 155 -22.89 -12.54 -18.26
CA PRO A 155 -21.44 -12.32 -18.32
C PRO A 155 -20.95 -11.24 -17.34
N GLU A 156 -21.68 -10.13 -17.20
CA GLU A 156 -21.32 -9.03 -16.30
C GLU A 156 -21.24 -9.49 -14.83
N GLY A 157 -22.27 -10.19 -14.34
CA GLY A 157 -22.24 -10.78 -13.00
C GLY A 157 -21.09 -11.78 -12.79
N GLN A 158 -20.68 -12.51 -13.84
CA GLN A 158 -19.53 -13.41 -13.72
C GLN A 158 -18.21 -12.65 -13.53
N TYR A 159 -18.02 -11.53 -14.25
CA TYR A 159 -16.87 -10.65 -14.02
C TYR A 159 -16.88 -10.07 -12.60
N HIS A 160 -18.03 -9.58 -12.13
CA HIS A 160 -18.15 -8.99 -10.79
C HIS A 160 -17.98 -10.03 -9.67
N LEU A 161 -18.45 -11.25 -9.84
CA LEU A 161 -18.22 -12.34 -8.89
C LEU A 161 -16.71 -12.61 -8.71
N LEU A 162 -15.94 -12.61 -9.79
CA LEU A 162 -14.49 -12.78 -9.72
C LEU A 162 -13.79 -11.56 -9.11
N LEU A 163 -14.30 -10.35 -9.33
CA LEU A 163 -13.84 -9.15 -8.65
C LEU A 163 -14.08 -9.24 -7.13
N GLN A 164 -15.27 -9.67 -6.71
CA GLN A 164 -15.60 -9.87 -5.29
C GLN A 164 -14.64 -10.83 -4.59
N LEU A 165 -14.20 -11.89 -5.28
CA LEU A 165 -13.16 -12.80 -4.74
C LEU A 165 -11.86 -12.04 -4.44
N LEU A 166 -11.41 -11.17 -5.33
CA LEU A 166 -10.21 -10.35 -5.11
C LEU A 166 -10.42 -9.32 -3.99
N ILE A 167 -11.60 -8.73 -3.86
CA ILE A 167 -11.95 -7.84 -2.75
C ILE A 167 -11.93 -8.59 -1.43
N LEU A 168 -12.48 -9.81 -1.39
CA LEU A 168 -12.44 -10.67 -0.22
C LEU A 168 -11.00 -11.00 0.21
N VAL A 169 -10.11 -11.32 -0.73
CA VAL A 169 -8.69 -11.56 -0.43
C VAL A 169 -8.03 -10.31 0.16
N SER A 170 -8.29 -9.13 -0.41
CA SER A 170 -7.78 -7.86 0.13
C SER A 170 -8.34 -7.56 1.53
N LEU A 171 -9.62 -7.82 1.78
CA LEU A 171 -10.25 -7.68 3.08
C LEU A 171 -9.59 -8.60 4.13
N ILE A 172 -9.51 -9.91 3.83
CA ILE A 172 -8.94 -10.90 4.75
C ILE A 172 -7.48 -10.56 5.06
N THR A 173 -6.67 -10.26 4.05
CA THR A 173 -5.26 -9.91 4.26
C THR A 173 -5.08 -8.58 5.00
N THR A 174 -5.99 -7.62 4.83
CA THR A 174 -6.00 -6.37 5.62
C THR A 174 -6.32 -6.65 7.09
N LEU A 175 -7.34 -7.48 7.39
CA LEU A 175 -7.67 -7.91 8.75
C LEU A 175 -6.52 -8.70 9.40
N MET A 176 -5.91 -9.63 8.66
CA MET A 176 -4.72 -10.35 9.12
C MET A 176 -3.55 -9.40 9.42
N GLY A 177 -3.43 -8.29 8.68
CA GLY A 177 -2.41 -7.27 8.90
C GLY A 177 -2.51 -6.57 10.26
N ILE A 178 -3.69 -6.57 10.89
CA ILE A 178 -3.90 -6.06 12.25
C ILE A 178 -3.23 -7.00 13.28
N GLY A 179 -3.46 -8.32 13.15
CA GLY A 179 -2.90 -9.31 14.07
C GLY A 179 -1.46 -9.73 13.77
N LEU A 180 -1.02 -9.58 12.52
CA LEU A 180 0.30 -10.01 12.03
C LEU A 180 1.07 -8.86 11.34
N PRO A 181 1.32 -7.73 12.03
CA PRO A 181 1.90 -6.52 11.41
C PRO A 181 3.33 -6.71 10.88
N LYS A 182 4.05 -7.74 11.34
CA LYS A 182 5.42 -8.07 10.89
C LYS A 182 5.46 -9.09 9.75
N SER A 183 4.31 -9.57 9.26
CA SER A 183 4.27 -10.55 8.18
C SER A 183 4.37 -9.88 6.81
N PHE A 184 5.54 -10.01 6.17
CA PHE A 184 5.73 -9.53 4.79
C PHE A 184 4.74 -10.17 3.81
N LEU A 185 4.49 -11.48 3.95
CA LEU A 185 3.62 -12.22 3.04
C LEU A 185 2.19 -11.70 3.04
N VAL A 186 1.66 -11.34 4.22
CA VAL A 186 0.30 -10.78 4.36
C VAL A 186 0.18 -9.47 3.60
N SER A 187 1.11 -8.55 3.81
CA SER A 187 1.15 -7.28 3.08
C SER A 187 1.41 -7.44 1.59
N PHE A 188 2.29 -8.37 1.19
CA PHE A 188 2.59 -8.65 -0.21
C PHE A 188 1.35 -9.17 -0.94
N LEU A 189 0.64 -10.14 -0.36
CA LEU A 189 -0.61 -10.68 -0.91
C LEU A 189 -1.71 -9.61 -0.98
N ARG A 190 -1.84 -8.77 0.05
CA ARG A 190 -2.77 -7.64 0.03
C ARG A 190 -2.48 -6.69 -1.14
N SER A 191 -1.24 -6.24 -1.29
CA SER A 191 -0.85 -5.33 -2.38
C SER A 191 -1.03 -5.95 -3.76
N LEU A 192 -0.70 -7.23 -3.90
CA LEU A 192 -0.90 -7.96 -5.15
C LEU A 192 -2.39 -8.12 -5.50
N SER A 193 -3.22 -8.37 -4.48
CA SER A 193 -4.67 -8.46 -4.63
C SER A 193 -5.28 -7.13 -5.05
N ILE A 194 -4.89 -6.02 -4.42
CA ILE A 194 -5.31 -4.65 -4.81
C ILE A 194 -4.88 -4.34 -6.25
N LEU A 195 -3.64 -4.67 -6.63
CA LEU A 195 -3.15 -4.53 -8.00
C LEU A 195 -4.03 -5.33 -8.97
N PHE A 196 -4.37 -6.58 -8.62
CA PHE A 196 -5.21 -7.43 -9.46
C PHE A 196 -6.64 -6.90 -9.56
N GLN A 197 -7.25 -6.38 -8.48
CA GLN A 197 -8.56 -5.72 -8.56
C GLN A 197 -8.55 -4.61 -9.63
N GLY A 198 -7.52 -3.77 -9.60
CA GLY A 198 -7.37 -2.69 -10.57
C GLY A 198 -7.25 -3.20 -12.01
N LEU A 199 -6.39 -4.20 -12.24
CA LEU A 199 -6.24 -4.81 -13.56
C LEU A 199 -7.55 -5.46 -14.04
N TRP A 200 -8.24 -6.18 -13.15
CA TRP A 200 -9.46 -6.89 -13.47
C TRP A 200 -10.61 -5.93 -13.77
N LEU A 201 -10.73 -4.81 -13.06
CA LEU A 201 -11.67 -3.73 -13.37
C LEU A 201 -11.43 -3.15 -14.76
N ILE A 202 -10.17 -2.88 -15.13
CA ILE A 202 -9.83 -2.39 -16.48
C ILE A 202 -10.25 -3.42 -17.55
N VAL A 203 -9.90 -4.69 -17.33
CA VAL A 203 -10.22 -5.78 -18.26
C VAL A 203 -11.73 -5.94 -18.41
N MET A 204 -12.48 -5.99 -17.31
CA MET A 204 -13.94 -6.05 -17.29
C MET A 204 -14.54 -4.88 -18.09
N GLY A 205 -14.08 -3.65 -17.82
CA GLY A 205 -14.51 -2.46 -18.54
C GLY A 205 -14.32 -2.57 -20.05
N ILE A 206 -13.16 -3.03 -20.50
CA ILE A 206 -12.86 -3.17 -21.93
C ILE A 206 -13.68 -4.31 -22.55
N MET A 207 -13.76 -5.47 -21.89
CA MET A 207 -14.38 -6.68 -22.44
C MET A 207 -15.90 -6.58 -22.55
N LEU A 208 -16.56 -5.90 -21.60
CA LEU A 208 -18.01 -5.77 -21.60
C LEU A 208 -18.52 -4.62 -22.47
N TRP A 209 -17.76 -3.52 -22.62
CA TRP A 209 -18.24 -2.32 -23.33
C TRP A 209 -17.54 -2.06 -24.68
N THR A 210 -16.76 -3.02 -25.20
CA THR A 210 -16.20 -2.97 -26.56
C THR A 210 -16.83 -4.06 -27.42
N PRO A 211 -17.58 -3.71 -28.50
CA PRO A 211 -18.33 -4.69 -29.31
C PRO A 211 -17.49 -5.86 -29.83
N ASP A 212 -16.24 -5.60 -30.24
CA ASP A 212 -15.34 -6.61 -30.82
C ASP A 212 -14.88 -7.67 -29.82
N PHE A 213 -14.98 -7.41 -28.51
CA PHE A 213 -14.60 -8.32 -27.44
C PHE A 213 -15.79 -9.11 -26.86
N VAL A 214 -17.01 -8.84 -27.31
CA VAL A 214 -18.20 -9.54 -26.83
C VAL A 214 -18.17 -11.01 -27.28
N PRO A 215 -18.42 -11.98 -26.38
CA PRO A 215 -18.41 -13.40 -26.73
C PRO A 215 -19.41 -13.77 -27.83
N LYS A 216 -19.06 -14.75 -28.67
CA LYS A 216 -19.95 -15.23 -29.74
C LYS A 216 -21.30 -15.70 -29.17
N GLY A 217 -22.39 -15.20 -29.76
CA GLY A 217 -23.75 -15.47 -29.30
C GLY A 217 -24.23 -14.53 -28.19
N CYS A 218 -23.41 -13.55 -27.80
CA CYS A 218 -23.81 -12.44 -26.94
C CYS A 218 -23.74 -11.12 -27.71
N PHE A 219 -24.48 -10.13 -27.24
CA PHE A 219 -24.64 -8.82 -27.87
C PHE A 219 -24.84 -7.74 -26.80
N LEU A 220 -24.50 -6.51 -27.15
CA LEU A 220 -24.78 -5.34 -26.34
C LEU A 220 -26.25 -4.97 -26.48
N HIS A 221 -26.95 -4.84 -25.36
CA HIS A 221 -28.34 -4.44 -25.27
C HIS A 221 -28.47 -3.24 -24.35
N LEU A 222 -29.31 -2.28 -24.71
CA LEU A 222 -29.57 -1.11 -23.88
C LEU A 222 -30.75 -1.40 -22.96
N GLU A 223 -30.50 -1.51 -21.66
CA GLU A 223 -31.52 -1.70 -20.62
C GLU A 223 -31.42 -0.55 -19.63
N GLU A 224 -32.56 0.09 -19.32
CA GLU A 224 -32.67 1.16 -18.31
C GLU A 224 -31.63 2.30 -18.46
N GLY A 225 -31.19 2.58 -19.70
CA GLY A 225 -30.20 3.62 -20.00
C GLY A 225 -28.74 3.18 -19.95
N HIS A 226 -28.46 1.91 -19.68
CA HIS A 226 -27.12 1.32 -19.64
C HIS A 226 -26.93 0.19 -20.65
N GLN A 227 -25.72 0.09 -21.19
CA GLN A 227 -25.35 -0.99 -22.11
C GLN A 227 -24.93 -2.22 -21.30
N VAL A 228 -25.66 -3.32 -21.48
CA VAL A 228 -25.43 -4.60 -20.79
C VAL A 228 -25.22 -5.71 -21.83
N VAL A 229 -24.39 -6.69 -21.50
CA VAL A 229 -24.14 -7.83 -22.41
C VAL A 229 -25.17 -8.94 -22.14
N ARG A 230 -26.04 -9.19 -23.12
CA ARG A 230 -27.02 -10.29 -23.10
C ARG A 230 -26.62 -11.38 -24.08
N CYS A 231 -27.01 -12.62 -23.80
CA CYS A 231 -26.70 -13.77 -24.65
C CYS A 231 -27.98 -14.39 -25.21
N SER A 232 -27.94 -14.90 -26.44
CA SER A 232 -29.12 -15.40 -27.17
C SER A 232 -29.73 -16.67 -26.58
N GLY A 233 -28.97 -17.42 -25.78
CA GLY A 233 -29.43 -18.65 -25.13
C GLY A 233 -28.44 -19.21 -24.10
N GLU A 234 -28.83 -20.29 -23.44
CA GLU A 234 -28.07 -20.90 -22.34
C GLU A 234 -26.68 -21.40 -22.78
N GLU A 235 -26.56 -21.96 -23.99
CA GLU A 235 -25.27 -22.41 -24.54
C GLU A 235 -24.28 -21.25 -24.71
N SER A 236 -24.74 -20.13 -25.31
CA SER A 236 -23.93 -18.92 -25.47
C SER A 236 -23.55 -18.29 -24.13
N LEU A 237 -24.45 -18.32 -23.15
CA LEU A 237 -24.19 -17.83 -21.80
C LEU A 237 -23.14 -18.70 -21.09
N HIS A 238 -23.28 -20.03 -21.14
CA HIS A 238 -22.32 -20.96 -20.55
C HIS A 238 -20.95 -20.79 -21.19
N ARG A 239 -20.88 -20.63 -22.51
CA ARG A 239 -19.65 -20.31 -23.24
C ARG A 239 -19.03 -19.01 -22.76
N ALA A 240 -19.81 -17.93 -22.65
CA ALA A 240 -19.32 -16.63 -22.18
C ALA A 240 -18.72 -16.73 -20.78
N LYS A 241 -19.45 -17.32 -19.82
CA LYS A 241 -18.95 -17.54 -18.45
C LYS A 241 -17.67 -18.37 -18.41
N SER A 242 -17.59 -19.43 -19.22
CA SER A 242 -16.39 -20.27 -19.31
C SER A 242 -15.18 -19.49 -19.83
N LEU A 243 -15.36 -18.64 -20.85
CA LEU A 243 -14.30 -17.78 -21.37
C LEU A 243 -13.79 -16.78 -20.32
N ILE A 244 -14.71 -16.19 -19.55
CA ILE A 244 -14.36 -15.27 -18.45
C ILE A 244 -13.53 -15.98 -17.39
N ASN A 245 -13.91 -17.20 -17.01
CA ASN A 245 -13.16 -18.01 -16.04
C ASN A 245 -11.76 -18.36 -16.56
N ILE A 246 -11.63 -18.73 -17.84
CA ILE A 246 -10.33 -19.00 -18.46
C ILE A 246 -9.47 -17.74 -18.48
N GLN A 247 -10.06 -16.60 -18.87
CA GLN A 247 -9.38 -15.30 -18.87
C GLN A 247 -8.85 -14.96 -17.47
N PHE A 248 -9.70 -15.03 -16.44
CA PHE A 248 -9.30 -14.81 -15.06
C PHE A 248 -8.18 -15.76 -14.62
N SER A 249 -8.28 -17.03 -14.98
CA SER A 249 -7.25 -18.04 -14.65
C SER A 249 -5.89 -17.66 -15.26
N TRP A 250 -5.87 -17.18 -16.51
CA TRP A 250 -4.64 -16.74 -17.16
C TRP A 250 -4.07 -15.47 -16.54
N PHE A 251 -4.93 -14.51 -16.19
CA PHE A 251 -4.50 -13.31 -15.45
C PHE A 251 -3.92 -13.66 -14.08
N LEU A 252 -4.54 -14.60 -13.35
CA LEU A 252 -4.03 -15.06 -12.06
C LEU A 252 -2.63 -15.68 -12.18
N ILE A 253 -2.42 -16.53 -13.20
CA ILE A 253 -1.09 -17.09 -13.49
C ILE A 253 -0.10 -15.97 -13.84
N GLY A 254 -0.50 -15.07 -14.75
CA GLY A 254 0.34 -13.95 -15.19
C GLY A 254 0.76 -13.03 -14.04
N ILE A 255 -0.17 -12.66 -13.17
CA ILE A 255 0.09 -11.84 -11.98
C ILE A 255 0.98 -12.56 -10.99
N THR A 256 0.83 -13.88 -10.83
CA THR A 256 1.71 -14.67 -9.96
C THR A 256 3.13 -14.66 -10.49
N VAL A 257 3.32 -14.91 -11.79
CA VAL A 257 4.64 -14.84 -12.44
C VAL A 257 5.24 -13.44 -12.33
N PHE A 258 4.45 -12.40 -12.62
CA PHE A 258 4.85 -11.02 -12.46
C PHE A 258 5.30 -10.72 -11.03
N ALA A 259 4.52 -11.12 -10.02
CA ALA A 259 4.82 -10.86 -8.62
C ALA A 259 6.15 -11.46 -8.17
N VAL A 260 6.41 -12.72 -8.56
CA VAL A 260 7.65 -13.43 -8.22
C VAL A 260 8.84 -12.80 -8.95
N ILE A 261 8.73 -12.53 -10.25
CA ILE A 261 9.80 -11.87 -11.03
C ILE A 261 10.10 -10.49 -10.46
N PHE A 262 9.07 -9.69 -10.20
CA PHE A 262 9.21 -8.34 -9.66
C PHE A 262 9.87 -8.35 -8.28
N TYR A 263 9.47 -9.29 -7.41
CA TYR A 263 10.13 -9.53 -6.12
C TYR A 263 11.61 -9.85 -6.28
N LEU A 264 11.97 -10.81 -7.13
CA LEU A 264 13.36 -11.21 -7.34
C LEU A 264 14.24 -10.09 -7.91
N ILE A 265 13.71 -9.33 -8.88
CA ILE A 265 14.42 -8.18 -9.48
C ILE A 265 14.70 -7.11 -8.42
N LEU A 266 13.69 -6.71 -7.65
CA LEU A 266 13.85 -5.68 -6.62
C LEU A 266 14.75 -6.16 -5.48
N LEU A 267 14.62 -7.42 -5.07
CA LEU A 267 15.46 -8.00 -4.03
C LEU A 267 16.94 -7.95 -4.45
N LYS A 268 17.24 -8.37 -5.69
CA LYS A 268 18.60 -8.29 -6.25
C LYS A 268 19.11 -6.84 -6.26
N PHE A 269 18.31 -5.92 -6.81
CA PHE A 269 18.68 -4.51 -6.91
C PHE A 269 18.99 -3.87 -5.54
N TYR A 270 18.12 -4.07 -4.55
CA TYR A 270 18.32 -3.48 -3.22
C TYR A 270 19.39 -4.19 -2.39
N TYR A 271 19.59 -5.49 -2.59
CA TYR A 271 20.68 -6.22 -1.96
C TYR A 271 22.05 -5.75 -2.49
N GLU A 272 22.19 -5.59 -3.80
CA GLU A 272 23.40 -5.04 -4.42
C GLU A 272 23.67 -3.62 -3.94
N LYS A 273 22.63 -2.77 -3.88
CA LYS A 273 22.75 -1.41 -3.34
C LYS A 273 23.23 -1.41 -1.89
N LYS A 274 22.62 -2.24 -1.04
CA LYS A 274 22.99 -2.36 0.38
C LYS A 274 24.44 -2.84 0.53
N LYS A 275 24.88 -3.82 -0.26
CA LYS A 275 26.26 -4.29 -0.27
C LYS A 275 27.24 -3.18 -0.67
N SER A 276 26.93 -2.40 -1.71
CA SER A 276 27.76 -1.26 -2.13
C SER A 276 27.88 -0.20 -1.05
N GLU A 277 26.79 0.11 -0.34
CA GLU A 277 26.77 1.11 0.73
C GLU A 277 27.61 0.67 1.95
N TYR A 278 27.52 -0.61 2.36
CA TYR A 278 28.41 -1.14 3.40
C TYR A 278 29.89 -1.11 3.02
N VAL A 279 30.21 -1.43 1.76
CA VAL A 279 31.60 -1.39 1.27
C VAL A 279 32.12 0.05 1.23
N SER A 280 31.30 1.03 0.83
CA SER A 280 31.67 2.45 0.91
C SER A 280 31.92 2.86 2.35
N LEU A 281 30.98 2.59 3.25
CA LEU A 281 31.09 2.99 4.65
C LEU A 281 32.32 2.36 5.34
N THR A 282 32.65 1.12 5.00
CA THR A 282 33.85 0.45 5.53
C THR A 282 35.13 1.14 5.05
N LYS A 283 35.17 1.60 3.80
CA LYS A 283 36.29 2.37 3.26
C LYS A 283 36.38 3.74 3.90
N ASP A 284 35.27 4.44 4.03
CA ASP A 284 35.21 5.76 4.67
C ASP A 284 35.69 5.68 6.14
N LEU A 285 35.31 4.63 6.88
CA LEU A 285 35.84 4.39 8.24
C LEU A 285 37.34 4.08 8.25
N GLN A 286 37.83 3.38 7.23
CA GLN A 286 39.23 2.99 7.15
C GLN A 286 40.11 4.19 6.78
N GLU A 287 39.64 5.05 5.87
CA GLU A 287 40.28 6.34 5.54
C GLU A 287 40.31 7.28 6.75
N LEU A 288 39.23 7.36 7.53
CA LEU A 288 39.21 8.14 8.78
C LEU A 288 40.19 7.61 9.84
N GLN A 289 40.38 6.29 9.94
CA GLN A 289 41.38 5.71 10.85
C GLN A 289 42.81 5.97 10.38
N GLU A 290 43.05 5.93 9.06
CA GLU A 290 44.36 6.25 8.49
C GLU A 290 44.70 7.75 8.69
N GLU A 291 43.72 8.66 8.55
CA GLU A 291 43.89 10.09 8.86
C GLU A 291 44.19 10.34 10.35
N GLU A 292 43.49 9.67 11.28
CA GLU A 292 43.76 9.77 12.72
C GLU A 292 45.17 9.23 13.09
N GLU A 293 45.61 8.13 12.47
CA GLU A 293 46.96 7.58 12.69
C GLU A 293 48.06 8.50 12.12
N GLU A 294 47.84 9.15 10.97
CA GLU A 294 48.78 10.13 10.41
C GLU A 294 48.88 11.42 11.24
N GLU A 295 47.77 11.90 11.82
CA GLU A 295 47.77 13.06 12.73
C GLU A 295 48.52 12.76 14.04
N GLU A 296 48.33 11.59 14.66
CA GLU A 296 49.10 11.18 15.84
C GLU A 296 50.61 11.02 15.55
N HIS A 297 50.96 10.55 14.34
CA HIS A 297 52.35 10.43 13.91
C HIS A 297 53.00 11.80 13.64
N HIS A 298 52.24 12.78 13.17
CA HIS A 298 52.72 14.13 12.91
C HIS A 298 52.94 14.92 14.21
N ASP A 299 52.05 14.77 15.20
CA ASP A 299 52.17 15.45 16.51
C ASP A 299 53.33 14.87 17.36
N SER A 300 53.57 13.57 17.26
CA SER A 300 54.74 12.92 17.90
C SER A 300 56.07 13.25 17.22
N SER A 301 56.07 13.55 15.92
CA SER A 301 57.28 13.97 15.17
C SER A 301 57.68 15.43 15.40
N GLN A 302 56.72 16.31 15.74
CA GLN A 302 57.02 17.71 16.12
C GLN A 302 57.50 17.85 17.58
N LEU A 303 57.27 16.85 18.44
CA LEU A 303 57.78 16.82 19.81
C LEU A 303 59.19 16.19 19.92
N GLY A 304 59.85 15.93 18.79
CA GLY A 304 61.14 15.24 18.70
C GLY A 304 62.38 16.14 18.61
N ASP A 305 62.24 17.48 18.57
CA ASP A 305 63.38 18.39 18.38
C ASP A 305 63.29 19.62 19.28
N PHE A 306 63.43 19.44 20.60
CA PHE A 306 63.95 20.48 21.50
C PHE A 306 64.72 19.84 22.66
N ASP A 307 66.03 20.10 22.67
CA ASP A 307 67.03 19.64 23.62
C ASP A 307 66.71 19.93 25.10
N LEU A 308 67.19 19.01 25.94
CA LEU A 308 67.27 19.10 27.40
C LEU A 308 68.18 20.24 27.87
N GLU A 309 67.62 21.26 28.54
CA GLU A 309 68.35 21.96 29.62
C GLU A 309 67.41 22.53 30.71
N SER A 310 67.58 21.96 31.91
CA SER A 310 67.28 22.48 33.26
C SER A 310 66.68 23.90 33.39
N ARG A 311 65.47 24.00 33.99
CA ARG A 311 65.24 24.83 35.20
C ARG A 311 63.86 24.64 35.84
N ASN A 312 63.89 24.37 37.15
CA ASN A 312 62.79 24.45 38.11
C ASN A 312 61.88 25.69 37.95
N LYS A 313 60.56 25.47 37.90
CA LYS A 313 59.54 26.16 38.73
C LYS A 313 58.17 25.43 38.63
N LYS A 314 57.61 25.08 39.79
CA LYS A 314 56.29 24.46 40.05
C LYS A 314 55.11 25.46 39.79
N PRO A 315 53.84 25.12 40.12
CA PRO A 315 52.89 24.20 39.47
C PRO A 315 51.55 24.97 39.17
N ILE A 316 50.42 24.26 39.03
CA ILE A 316 48.98 24.69 38.98
C ILE A 316 48.40 24.34 37.59
N LEU A 317 47.36 23.51 37.39
CA LEU A 317 46.46 22.75 38.27
C LEU A 317 45.85 21.58 37.45
N LEU A 318 45.80 20.38 38.03
CA LEU A 318 44.69 19.41 38.05
C LEU A 318 43.45 19.75 37.19
N GLY A 319 42.77 18.84 36.47
CA GLY A 319 42.76 17.38 36.35
C GLY A 319 41.72 17.03 35.27
N ASN A 320 41.99 16.08 34.38
CA ASN A 320 41.75 14.63 34.51
C ASN A 320 40.28 14.23 34.75
N ALA A 321 39.66 13.61 33.73
CA ALA A 321 38.63 12.56 33.83
C ALA A 321 38.48 11.90 32.44
N ASN A 322 39.29 10.88 32.15
CA ASN A 322 39.04 9.45 32.37
C ASN A 322 38.13 8.80 31.30
N SER A 323 38.77 8.22 30.29
CA SER A 323 38.29 7.02 29.62
C SER A 323 38.21 5.87 30.63
N PHE A 324 37.12 5.11 30.67
CA PHE A 324 37.11 3.84 31.41
C PHE A 324 36.14 2.84 30.78
N LEU A 325 36.68 1.98 29.93
CA LEU A 325 36.15 0.63 29.68
C LEU A 325 36.81 -0.30 30.70
N GLN A 326 36.03 -0.94 31.56
CA GLN A 326 36.50 -2.13 32.27
C GLN A 326 35.40 -3.19 32.38
N MET A 327 35.74 -4.35 31.84
CA MET A 327 34.99 -5.60 31.78
C MET A 327 35.09 -6.35 33.12
N GLY A 328 33.95 -6.86 33.62
CA GLY A 328 33.85 -8.13 34.37
C GLY A 328 33.91 -8.09 35.91
N LYS A 329 32.79 -8.45 36.57
CA LYS A 329 32.64 -9.70 37.34
C LYS A 329 31.25 -9.87 37.98
N SER A 330 30.81 -11.12 37.90
CA SER A 330 29.73 -11.86 38.58
C SER A 330 29.29 -11.37 39.98
N PHE A 331 27.97 -11.35 40.20
CA PHE A 331 27.34 -11.67 41.49
C PHE A 331 26.21 -12.69 41.27
N GLY A 332 26.19 -13.73 42.11
CA GLY A 332 25.18 -14.78 42.18
C GLY A 332 23.90 -14.37 42.93
N PRO A 333 22.99 -15.32 43.20
CA PRO A 333 21.54 -15.10 43.21
C PRO A 333 20.98 -14.67 44.57
N ILE A 334 19.83 -13.98 44.54
CA ILE A 334 18.98 -13.78 45.71
C ILE A 334 17.55 -14.17 45.32
N ASP A 335 17.11 -15.31 45.88
CA ASP A 335 15.71 -15.68 46.07
C ASP A 335 14.98 -14.63 46.93
N MET A 336 13.71 -14.35 46.62
CA MET A 336 12.66 -14.28 47.64
C MET A 336 11.28 -14.33 46.97
N GLU A 337 10.59 -15.44 47.21
CA GLU A 337 9.13 -15.54 47.22
C GLU A 337 8.53 -14.41 48.08
N ARG A 338 7.48 -13.76 47.59
CA ARG A 338 6.13 -13.78 48.20
C ARG A 338 5.08 -13.19 47.27
#